data_AF-A0A3D0P6S1-F1
#
_entry.id   AF-A0A3D0P6S1-F1
#
_cell.length_a   1.000
_cell.length_b   1.000
_cell.length_c   1.000
_cell.angle_alpha   90.00
_cell.angle_beta   90.00
_cell.angle_gamma   90.00
#
_symmetry.space_group_name_H-M   'P 1'
#
loop_
_entity.id
_entity.type
_entity.pdbx_description
1 polymer ?
#
loop_
_entity_poly.entity_id
_entity_poly.type
_entity_poly.pdbx_seq_one_letter_code
_entity_poly.pdbx_strand_id
1 'polypeptide(L)'
;MLKKLDRYWEPAHGGALHPTVSTAAGLGYAGQSETRKGYTGYEKDAESGLDFAQARYYNSVHGRFTSVDPLTASATIRNPQTFNRYTYVLNSPYKFTDPLGLIPETTGACGNRCRNSDGGGGGFVGLYSDYGSTIVIADEQQAEPPTPPPAPANYYISRNGTITVQGTSNSYSSYYIEDSNSPTGFRWLANREHNEAGLVYFPDELDFFSRYSTKDAGGKNNGVDHGKGDHYINPLVAAALFGLAAVLKDTHGIHMSFGDMSADNGSDPWQKGFKDHKGHGHSGRSGLDVDFRYIGKDSKAFHGTMNSNNFDHAKNETVFKVAQTFGFTENYRGSVSLSGARYEAGHDDHGHLGFSLKPTNVVYR
;
A
#
# COMPACT_ATOMS: atom_id res chain seq x y z
N MET A 1 63.03 17.23 -23.23
CA MET A 1 62.47 17.14 -21.87
C MET A 1 60.96 17.35 -21.94
N LEU A 2 60.21 16.32 -21.54
CA LEU A 2 58.86 16.32 -20.92
C LEU A 2 57.68 17.09 -21.55
N LYS A 3 56.81 16.30 -22.21
CA LYS A 3 55.33 16.17 -22.10
C LYS A 3 54.45 17.42 -21.83
N LYS A 4 53.58 17.77 -22.79
CA LYS A 4 52.12 17.44 -22.81
C LYS A 4 51.45 18.14 -24.02
N LEU A 5 50.73 17.36 -24.83
CA LEU A 5 49.84 17.82 -25.89
C LEU A 5 48.41 17.42 -25.47
N ASP A 6 47.69 18.34 -24.83
CA ASP A 6 46.25 18.23 -24.64
C ASP A 6 45.56 18.97 -25.79
N ARG A 7 44.70 18.25 -26.51
CA ARG A 7 44.01 18.71 -27.72
C ARG A 7 42.69 19.37 -27.32
N TYR A 8 42.51 20.60 -27.80
CA TYR A 8 41.33 21.44 -27.69
C TYR A 8 40.06 20.77 -28.24
N TRP A 9 38.92 20.98 -27.56
CA TRP A 9 37.60 21.05 -28.17
C TRP A 9 36.75 22.08 -27.42
N GLU A 10 36.59 23.26 -28.01
CA GLU A 10 35.62 24.28 -27.59
C GLU A 10 34.22 23.95 -28.15
N PRO A 11 33.13 24.30 -27.43
CA PRO A 11 31.77 24.06 -27.89
C PRO A 11 31.32 25.13 -28.89
N ALA A 12 30.94 24.71 -30.10
CA ALA A 12 30.28 25.58 -31.07
C ALA A 12 28.81 25.80 -30.67
N HIS A 13 28.48 27.09 -30.46
CA HIS A 13 27.14 27.63 -30.36
C HIS A 13 26.33 27.44 -31.66
N GLY A 14 25.02 27.26 -31.52
CA GLY A 14 24.00 27.42 -32.57
C GLY A 14 22.62 27.65 -31.96
N GLY A 15 22.07 28.86 -32.14
CA GLY A 15 20.92 29.49 -31.46
C GLY A 15 19.63 28.67 -31.34
N ALA A 16 18.88 28.76 -30.23
CA ALA A 16 18.10 29.91 -29.70
C ALA A 16 16.85 30.23 -30.53
N LEU A 17 15.67 30.06 -29.92
CA LEU A 17 14.57 31.05 -29.91
C LEU A 17 13.68 30.84 -28.66
N HIS A 18 14.06 31.51 -27.57
CA HIS A 18 13.10 32.12 -26.65
C HIS A 18 12.89 33.57 -27.12
N PRO A 19 11.67 34.11 -27.17
CA PRO A 19 11.49 35.55 -27.23
C PRO A 19 11.65 36.13 -25.82
N THR A 20 12.69 36.94 -25.63
CA THR A 20 12.82 37.85 -24.48
C THR A 20 11.96 39.09 -24.71
N VAL A 21 11.19 39.47 -23.69
CA VAL A 21 10.88 40.88 -23.44
C VAL A 21 11.47 41.22 -22.09
N SER A 22 12.50 42.06 -22.10
CA SER A 22 13.09 42.69 -20.92
C SER A 22 12.57 44.11 -20.82
N THR A 23 11.95 44.47 -19.70
CA THR A 23 11.96 45.86 -19.18
C THR A 23 11.72 45.91 -17.68
N ALA A 24 12.59 46.71 -17.04
CA ALA A 24 12.39 47.51 -15.83
C ALA A 24 12.26 46.84 -14.45
N ALA A 25 13.20 47.21 -13.58
CA ALA A 25 13.08 47.13 -12.14
C ALA A 25 11.92 47.98 -11.63
N GLY A 26 11.16 47.43 -10.67
CA GLY A 26 10.16 48.16 -9.89
C GLY A 26 8.81 47.46 -9.86
N LEU A 27 8.37 47.12 -8.64
CA LEU A 27 7.06 46.57 -8.26
C LEU A 27 6.92 45.05 -8.46
N GLY A 28 6.97 44.34 -7.32
CA GLY A 28 6.88 42.90 -7.24
C GLY A 28 5.54 42.39 -7.75
N TYR A 29 5.60 41.56 -8.80
CA TYR A 29 4.71 40.43 -9.10
C TYR A 29 5.49 39.50 -10.02
N ALA A 30 6.39 38.69 -9.45
CA ALA A 30 6.99 37.56 -10.18
C ALA A 30 6.08 36.35 -10.02
N GLY A 31 5.16 36.16 -10.96
CA GLY A 31 4.55 34.84 -11.17
C GLY A 31 5.62 33.89 -11.70
N GLN A 32 6.29 33.17 -10.80
CA GLN A 32 7.12 32.03 -11.18
C GLN A 32 6.17 30.95 -11.70
N SER A 33 6.11 30.80 -13.02
CA SER A 33 5.71 29.53 -13.62
C SER A 33 6.83 28.54 -13.32
N GLU A 34 6.88 28.01 -12.10
CA GLU A 34 7.79 26.92 -11.78
C GLU A 34 7.43 25.76 -12.71
N THR A 35 8.37 25.35 -13.57
CA THR A 35 8.25 24.13 -14.34
C THR A 35 8.19 22.98 -13.33
N ARG A 36 6.97 22.57 -12.97
CA ARG A 36 6.72 21.52 -11.97
C ARG A 36 7.43 20.21 -12.33
N LYS A 37 7.66 19.96 -13.62
CA LYS A 37 8.38 18.79 -14.15
C LYS A 37 9.78 19.17 -14.64
N GLY A 38 10.78 18.50 -14.08
CA GLY A 38 12.21 18.65 -14.38
C GLY A 38 12.77 17.46 -15.17
N TYR A 39 14.00 17.06 -14.84
CA TYR A 39 14.75 15.98 -15.50
C TYR A 39 13.91 14.69 -15.61
N THR A 40 13.84 14.13 -16.82
CA THR A 40 13.08 12.91 -17.17
C THR A 40 11.60 12.89 -16.76
N GLY A 41 11.00 14.06 -16.51
CA GLY A 41 9.59 14.19 -16.13
C GLY A 41 9.31 14.10 -14.62
N TYR A 42 10.36 14.05 -13.79
CA TYR A 42 10.24 14.05 -12.33
C TYR A 42 9.71 15.39 -11.81
N GLU A 43 8.94 15.34 -10.72
CA GLU A 43 8.42 16.56 -10.11
C GLU A 43 9.45 17.13 -9.14
N LYS A 44 9.76 18.42 -9.28
CA LYS A 44 10.71 19.08 -8.37
C LYS A 44 10.02 19.42 -7.07
N ASP A 45 10.55 18.93 -5.96
CA ASP A 45 10.15 19.40 -4.63
C ASP A 45 10.98 20.64 -4.25
N ALA A 46 10.33 21.78 -4.15
CA ALA A 46 10.98 23.06 -3.85
C ALA A 46 11.49 23.15 -2.41
N GLU A 47 10.92 22.39 -1.47
CA GLU A 47 11.33 22.42 -0.06
C GLU A 47 12.62 21.63 0.18
N SER A 48 12.75 20.44 -0.41
CA SER A 48 13.96 19.60 -0.27
C SER A 48 15.02 19.81 -1.37
N GLY A 49 14.63 20.38 -2.51
CA GLY A 49 15.47 20.48 -3.71
C GLY A 49 15.69 19.16 -4.45
N LEU A 50 14.99 18.09 -4.06
CA LEU A 50 15.04 16.76 -4.68
C LEU A 50 14.01 16.63 -5.81
N ASP A 51 14.25 15.68 -6.71
CA ASP A 51 13.36 15.38 -7.83
C ASP A 51 12.58 14.08 -7.52
N PHE A 52 11.25 14.14 -7.44
CA PHE A 52 10.38 13.00 -7.16
C PHE A 52 10.22 12.11 -8.40
N ALA A 53 10.81 10.92 -8.31
CA ALA A 53 10.92 9.93 -9.37
C ALA A 53 9.93 8.78 -9.19
N GLN A 54 8.68 9.08 -8.82
CA GLN A 54 7.59 8.11 -8.63
C GLN A 54 7.81 7.14 -7.45
N ALA A 55 8.84 6.30 -7.48
CA ALA A 55 9.17 5.38 -6.40
C ALA A 55 10.28 5.86 -5.46
N ARG A 56 11.08 6.87 -5.86
CA ARG A 56 12.23 7.36 -5.10
C ARG A 56 12.41 8.86 -5.23
N TYR A 57 13.23 9.45 -4.35
CA TYR A 57 13.73 10.81 -4.53
C TYR A 57 15.13 10.76 -5.16
N TYR A 58 15.27 11.49 -6.28
CA TYR A 58 16.52 11.65 -7.00
C TYR A 58 17.20 12.95 -6.59
N ASN A 59 18.49 12.88 -6.26
CA ASN A 59 19.31 14.05 -6.01
C ASN A 59 20.12 14.36 -7.27
N SER A 60 19.67 15.37 -8.03
CA SER A 60 20.33 15.79 -9.27
C SER A 60 21.74 16.38 -9.05
N VAL A 61 22.04 16.92 -7.87
CA VAL A 61 23.39 17.40 -7.51
C VAL A 61 24.37 16.23 -7.34
N HIS A 62 23.91 15.11 -6.75
CA HIS A 62 24.74 13.93 -6.49
C HIS A 62 24.66 12.83 -7.55
N GLY A 63 23.76 12.99 -8.54
CA GLY A 63 23.57 12.05 -9.64
C GLY A 63 23.04 10.67 -9.22
N ARG A 64 22.30 10.58 -8.11
CA ARG A 64 21.88 9.31 -7.50
C ARG A 64 20.58 9.44 -6.70
N PHE A 65 19.94 8.31 -6.42
CA PHE A 65 18.79 8.26 -5.53
C PHE A 65 19.22 8.40 -4.06
N THR A 66 18.34 8.99 -3.25
CA THR A 66 18.55 9.14 -1.80
C THR A 66 18.17 7.89 -1.02
N SER A 67 17.48 6.93 -1.65
CA SER A 67 17.10 5.63 -1.08
C SER A 67 17.51 4.47 -1.97
N VAL A 68 17.64 3.29 -1.35
CA VAL A 68 17.79 2.01 -2.06
C VAL A 68 16.54 1.77 -2.90
N ASP A 69 16.71 1.32 -4.13
CA ASP A 69 15.61 0.81 -4.96
C ASP A 69 14.76 -0.23 -4.18
N PRO A 70 13.44 -0.08 -4.04
CA PRO A 70 12.63 -1.07 -3.34
C PRO A 70 12.43 -2.37 -4.15
N LEU A 71 12.58 -2.35 -5.48
CA LEU A 71 12.34 -3.51 -6.33
C LEU A 71 13.45 -4.55 -6.16
N THR A 72 13.17 -5.70 -5.52
CA THR A 72 14.19 -6.74 -5.28
C THR A 72 14.83 -7.24 -6.58
N ALA A 73 14.05 -7.27 -7.67
CA ALA A 73 14.52 -7.65 -9.00
C ALA A 73 15.52 -6.66 -9.63
N SER A 74 15.68 -5.46 -9.06
CA SER A 74 16.66 -4.49 -9.55
C SER A 74 18.10 -4.81 -9.17
N ALA A 75 18.31 -5.81 -8.31
CA ALA A 75 19.62 -6.38 -8.02
C ALA A 75 19.69 -7.82 -8.56
N THR A 76 20.68 -8.10 -9.41
CA THR A 76 20.87 -9.41 -10.02
C THR A 76 22.33 -9.84 -9.98
N ILE A 77 22.54 -11.10 -9.62
CA ILE A 77 23.85 -11.76 -9.66
C ILE A 77 24.46 -11.72 -11.07
N ARG A 78 23.64 -11.66 -12.12
CA ARG A 78 24.10 -11.64 -13.52
C ARG A 78 24.75 -10.32 -13.93
N ASN A 79 24.46 -9.23 -13.21
CA ASN A 79 25.09 -7.93 -13.44
C ASN A 79 25.49 -7.32 -12.09
N PRO A 80 26.74 -7.51 -11.62
CA PRO A 80 27.18 -7.03 -10.32
C PRO A 80 27.02 -5.52 -10.09
N GLN A 81 26.95 -4.71 -11.16
CA GLN A 81 26.72 -3.27 -11.04
C GLN A 81 25.34 -2.94 -10.45
N THR A 82 24.36 -3.83 -10.66
CA THR A 82 22.98 -3.69 -10.16
C THR A 82 22.87 -3.79 -8.64
N PHE A 83 23.89 -4.31 -7.94
CA PHE A 83 23.91 -4.32 -6.48
C PHE A 83 24.04 -2.90 -5.89
N ASN A 84 24.52 -1.92 -6.65
CA ASN A 84 24.46 -0.52 -6.24
C ASN A 84 23.08 0.09 -6.57
N ARG A 85 22.13 -0.21 -5.70
CA ARG A 85 20.70 0.16 -5.82
C ARG A 85 20.39 1.65 -5.57
N TYR A 86 21.41 2.48 -5.37
CA TYR A 86 21.28 3.95 -5.32
C TYR A 86 21.57 4.61 -6.67
N THR A 87 22.14 3.87 -7.64
CA THR A 87 22.54 4.46 -8.92
C THR A 87 21.34 4.85 -9.77
N TYR A 88 21.47 5.97 -10.48
CA TYR A 88 20.55 6.29 -11.56
C TYR A 88 21.01 5.59 -12.84
N VAL A 89 20.14 4.72 -13.35
CA VAL A 89 20.31 3.96 -14.60
C VAL A 89 21.68 3.30 -14.83
N LEU A 90 22.19 2.58 -13.83
CA LEU A 90 23.51 1.92 -13.89
C LEU A 90 24.66 2.90 -14.22
N ASN A 91 24.52 4.15 -13.79
CA ASN A 91 25.43 5.26 -14.11
C ASN A 91 25.56 5.55 -15.61
N SER A 92 24.54 5.24 -16.42
CA SER A 92 24.49 5.55 -17.86
C SER A 92 23.32 6.48 -18.23
N PRO A 93 23.22 7.69 -17.63
CA PRO A 93 22.10 8.64 -17.80
C PRO A 93 21.94 9.19 -19.22
N TYR A 94 22.93 9.00 -20.08
CA TYR A 94 22.85 9.35 -21.51
C TYR A 94 22.18 8.26 -22.36
N LYS A 95 22.12 7.03 -21.85
CA LYS A 95 21.67 5.83 -22.58
C LYS A 95 20.29 5.36 -22.12
N PHE A 96 19.94 5.60 -20.86
CA PHE A 96 18.74 5.06 -20.23
C PHE A 96 18.03 6.13 -19.42
N THR A 97 16.74 5.91 -19.21
CA THR A 97 15.89 6.70 -18.30
C THR A 97 15.26 5.78 -17.28
N ASP A 98 14.87 6.28 -16.12
CA ASP A 98 14.16 5.50 -15.10
C ASP A 98 12.83 6.19 -14.74
N PRO A 99 11.80 6.18 -15.61
CA PRO A 99 10.58 6.97 -15.40
C PRO A 99 9.84 6.63 -14.10
N LEU A 100 9.99 5.39 -13.61
CA LEU A 100 9.33 4.88 -12.40
C LEU A 100 10.20 4.97 -11.15
N GLY A 101 11.47 5.34 -11.28
CA GLY A 101 12.42 5.31 -10.17
C GLY A 101 12.65 3.89 -9.65
N LEU A 102 12.63 2.87 -10.49
CA LEU A 102 12.86 1.47 -10.15
C LEU A 102 13.92 0.88 -11.11
N ILE A 103 13.53 0.53 -12.33
CA ILE A 103 14.43 -0.09 -13.32
C ILE A 103 14.69 0.84 -14.51
N PRO A 104 15.91 0.82 -15.07
CA PRO A 104 16.20 1.56 -16.29
C PRO A 104 15.34 1.04 -17.43
N GLU A 105 14.51 1.89 -18.02
CA GLU A 105 13.86 1.58 -19.28
C GLU A 105 14.90 1.60 -20.41
N THR A 106 14.85 0.56 -21.25
CA THR A 106 15.72 0.45 -22.45
C THR A 106 15.30 1.37 -23.59
N THR A 107 14.29 2.22 -23.39
CA THR A 107 13.88 3.28 -24.31
C THR A 107 14.73 4.53 -24.09
N GLY A 108 16.05 4.36 -24.19
CA GLY A 108 16.97 5.49 -24.33
C GLY A 108 16.52 6.43 -25.45
N ALA A 109 16.80 7.72 -25.32
CA ALA A 109 16.40 8.80 -26.23
C ALA A 109 16.84 8.67 -27.72
N CYS A 110 17.36 7.52 -28.16
CA CYS A 110 17.54 7.14 -29.57
C CYS A 110 16.59 6.04 -30.08
N GLY A 111 15.63 5.55 -29.27
CA GLY A 111 14.74 4.44 -29.64
C GLY A 111 15.51 3.17 -30.05
N ASN A 112 14.93 2.32 -30.91
CA ASN A 112 15.52 1.07 -31.41
C ASN A 112 16.82 1.22 -32.25
N ARG A 113 17.49 2.39 -32.25
CA ARG A 113 18.67 2.67 -33.09
C ARG A 113 19.98 2.75 -32.32
N CYS A 114 20.00 2.50 -31.01
CA CYS A 114 21.25 2.56 -30.25
C CYS A 114 22.08 1.27 -30.48
N ARG A 115 23.21 1.42 -31.19
CA ARG A 115 24.05 0.35 -31.79
C ARG A 115 24.92 -0.48 -30.83
N ASN A 116 24.82 -0.24 -29.52
CA ASN A 116 25.60 -0.94 -28.50
C ASN A 116 24.66 -1.62 -27.48
N SER A 117 23.71 -2.40 -27.98
CA SER A 117 23.20 -3.53 -27.22
C SER A 117 24.37 -4.50 -27.07
N ASP A 118 25.00 -4.52 -25.90
CA ASP A 118 25.90 -5.60 -25.56
C ASP A 118 25.05 -6.88 -25.59
N GLY A 119 25.10 -7.55 -26.73
CA GLY A 119 24.50 -8.86 -27.01
C GLY A 119 25.17 -9.95 -26.19
N GLY A 120 25.15 -9.81 -24.87
CA GLY A 120 25.46 -10.86 -23.90
C GLY A 120 24.16 -11.47 -23.44
N GLY A 121 23.73 -12.55 -24.11
CA GLY A 121 22.53 -13.28 -23.76
C GLY A 121 22.54 -13.78 -22.31
N GLY A 122 21.41 -13.59 -21.62
CA GLY A 122 21.12 -14.27 -20.36
C GLY A 122 20.28 -13.47 -19.39
N GLY A 123 18.95 -13.55 -19.54
CA GLY A 123 18.00 -13.21 -18.47
C GLY A 123 16.98 -12.13 -18.78
N PHE A 124 16.34 -12.18 -19.95
CA PHE A 124 15.04 -11.54 -20.16
C PHE A 124 13.95 -12.46 -19.57
N VAL A 125 13.12 -11.96 -18.66
CA VAL A 125 11.77 -12.49 -18.43
C VAL A 125 10.83 -11.62 -19.26
N GLY A 126 10.84 -11.85 -20.57
CA GLY A 126 9.84 -11.30 -21.49
C GLY A 126 8.65 -12.26 -21.51
N LEU A 127 7.48 -11.75 -21.13
CA LEU A 127 6.19 -12.42 -21.32
C LEU A 127 5.98 -12.66 -22.82
N TYR A 128 5.72 -13.91 -23.22
CA TYR A 128 5.25 -14.23 -24.57
C TYR A 128 3.86 -13.61 -24.79
N SER A 129 3.66 -12.98 -25.94
CA SER A 129 2.32 -12.81 -26.53
C SER A 129 2.45 -12.86 -28.04
N ASP A 130 2.31 -14.06 -28.61
CA ASP A 130 1.96 -14.22 -30.02
C ASP A 130 0.47 -13.87 -30.20
N TYR A 131 0.17 -13.15 -31.28
CA TYR A 131 -1.15 -12.68 -31.75
C TYR A 131 -1.73 -11.39 -31.13
N GLY A 132 -1.31 -10.26 -31.71
CA GLY A 132 -2.25 -9.33 -32.36
C GLY A 132 -3.27 -8.52 -31.54
N SER A 133 -3.25 -8.55 -30.22
CA SER A 133 -4.06 -7.64 -29.40
C SER A 133 -3.24 -6.46 -28.91
N THR A 134 -3.68 -5.24 -29.21
CA THR A 134 -3.21 -4.01 -28.56
C THR A 134 -3.20 -4.22 -27.06
N ILE A 135 -2.00 -4.18 -26.45
CA ILE A 135 -1.85 -4.18 -25.00
C ILE A 135 -2.43 -2.86 -24.52
N VAL A 136 -3.64 -2.92 -23.97
CA VAL A 136 -4.07 -1.90 -23.01
C VAL A 136 -3.27 -2.23 -21.76
N ILE A 137 -2.19 -1.49 -21.51
CA ILE A 137 -1.52 -1.53 -20.21
C ILE A 137 -2.57 -1.01 -19.23
N ALA A 138 -3.25 -1.94 -18.57
CA ALA A 138 -4.00 -1.61 -17.37
C ALA A 138 -3.00 -0.92 -16.44
N ASP A 139 -3.37 0.28 -15.99
CA ASP A 139 -2.72 1.08 -14.96
C ASP A 139 -1.99 0.16 -13.97
N GLU A 140 -0.69 -0.02 -14.21
CA GLU A 140 0.13 -0.96 -13.46
C GLU A 140 0.25 -0.36 -12.07
N GLN A 141 -0.38 -1.01 -11.09
CA GLN A 141 -0.29 -0.67 -9.68
C GLN A 141 1.19 -0.47 -9.32
N GLN A 142 1.55 0.81 -9.29
CA GLN A 142 2.81 1.31 -8.77
C GLN A 142 2.95 0.73 -7.36
N ALA A 143 3.84 -0.25 -7.20
CA ALA A 143 4.23 -0.69 -5.87
C ALA A 143 4.89 0.52 -5.22
N GLU A 144 4.14 1.20 -4.37
CA GLU A 144 4.60 2.37 -3.65
C GLU A 144 5.90 2.02 -2.91
N PRO A 145 6.87 2.96 -2.79
CA PRO A 145 7.91 2.81 -1.77
C PRO A 145 7.21 2.50 -0.44
N PRO A 146 7.81 1.71 0.48
CA PRO A 146 7.18 1.45 1.77
C PRO A 146 6.81 2.80 2.35
N THR A 147 5.50 3.07 2.40
CA THR A 147 4.99 4.29 2.98
C THR A 147 5.55 4.34 4.39
N PRO A 148 6.12 5.47 4.84
CA PRO A 148 6.48 5.57 6.24
C PRO A 148 5.25 5.14 7.05
N PRO A 149 5.43 4.30 8.08
CA PRO A 149 4.33 3.77 8.85
C PRO A 149 3.38 4.91 9.24
N PRO A 150 2.05 4.74 9.12
CA PRO A 150 1.10 5.84 9.27
C PRO A 150 1.38 6.56 10.58
N ALA A 151 1.58 7.88 10.56
CA ALA A 151 1.78 8.62 11.79
C ALA A 151 0.56 8.42 12.72
N PRO A 152 0.76 8.39 14.05
CA PRO A 152 -0.35 8.34 14.98
C PRO A 152 -1.40 9.41 14.69
N ALA A 153 -2.68 9.04 14.81
CA ALA A 153 -3.80 9.93 14.56
C ALA A 153 -4.97 9.67 15.53
N ASN A 154 -5.86 10.65 15.62
CA ASN A 154 -7.18 10.47 16.21
C ASN A 154 -8.16 10.05 15.10
N TYR A 155 -8.84 8.94 15.32
CA TYR A 155 -9.83 8.38 14.41
C TYR A 155 -11.23 8.60 14.99
N TYR A 156 -12.03 9.42 14.32
CA TYR A 156 -13.43 9.67 14.66
C TYR A 156 -14.32 8.90 13.69
N ILE A 157 -15.04 7.90 14.22
CA ILE A 157 -15.78 6.91 13.44
C ILE A 157 -17.27 7.24 13.52
N SER A 158 -17.84 7.71 12.42
CA SER A 158 -19.28 7.94 12.30
C SER A 158 -20.00 6.65 11.93
N ARG A 159 -21.21 6.45 12.45
CA ARG A 159 -22.02 5.24 12.20
C ARG A 159 -22.49 5.11 10.75
N ASN A 160 -22.45 6.20 9.99
CA ASN A 160 -22.69 6.19 8.55
C ASN A 160 -21.50 5.68 7.71
N GLY A 161 -20.40 5.25 8.34
CA GLY A 161 -19.21 4.76 7.67
C GLY A 161 -18.08 5.77 7.50
N THR A 162 -18.33 7.06 7.73
CA THR A 162 -17.30 8.10 7.58
C THR A 162 -16.25 7.98 8.69
N ILE A 163 -14.97 7.95 8.32
CA ILE A 163 -13.86 7.98 9.26
C ILE A 163 -13.08 9.27 9.06
N THR A 164 -13.09 10.15 10.07
CA THR A 164 -12.26 11.35 10.09
C THR A 164 -10.95 11.07 10.79
N VAL A 165 -9.84 11.31 10.09
CA VAL A 165 -8.48 11.13 10.59
C VAL A 165 -7.89 12.51 10.86
N GLN A 166 -7.47 12.74 12.11
CA GLN A 166 -6.83 13.98 12.52
C GLN A 166 -5.44 13.66 13.09
N GLY A 167 -4.41 14.32 12.58
CA GLY A 167 -3.05 14.13 13.10
C GLY A 167 -2.95 14.41 14.60
N THR A 168 -2.04 13.72 15.30
CA THR A 168 -1.78 13.94 16.72
C THR A 168 -0.29 13.99 17.02
N SER A 169 0.07 14.66 18.12
CA SER A 169 1.43 14.64 18.70
C SER A 169 1.63 13.47 19.66
N ASN A 170 0.61 12.66 19.91
CA ASN A 170 0.71 11.48 20.76
C ASN A 170 1.57 10.40 20.10
N SER A 171 2.18 9.54 20.91
CA SER A 171 2.89 8.33 20.45
C SER A 171 1.95 7.18 20.06
N TYR A 172 0.64 7.38 20.17
CA TYR A 172 -0.39 6.36 19.94
C TYR A 172 -1.58 6.95 19.17
N SER A 173 -2.29 6.08 18.46
CA SER A 173 -3.57 6.43 17.84
C SER A 173 -4.71 6.29 18.83
N SER A 174 -5.66 7.21 18.77
CA SER A 174 -6.86 7.20 19.62
C SER A 174 -8.10 6.98 18.76
N TYR A 175 -9.02 6.15 19.24
CA TYR A 175 -10.23 5.77 18.51
C TYR A 175 -11.46 6.27 19.24
N TYR A 176 -12.35 6.91 18.50
CA TYR A 176 -13.61 7.43 19.00
C TYR A 176 -14.74 7.03 18.06
N ILE A 177 -15.90 6.68 18.62
CA ILE A 177 -17.09 6.33 17.83
C ILE A 177 -18.24 7.26 18.15
N GLU A 178 -19.01 7.60 17.13
CA GLU A 178 -20.23 8.38 17.25
C GLU A 178 -21.22 7.71 18.22
N ASP A 179 -21.58 8.46 19.26
CA ASP A 179 -22.53 8.01 20.26
C ASP A 179 -23.94 8.10 19.69
N SER A 180 -24.64 6.96 19.63
CA SER A 180 -26.02 6.90 19.13
C SER A 180 -26.99 7.77 19.93
N ASN A 181 -26.61 8.15 21.16
CA ASN A 181 -27.43 8.97 22.05
C ASN A 181 -27.03 10.45 22.04
N SER A 182 -25.98 10.84 21.30
CA SER A 182 -25.50 12.23 21.25
C SER A 182 -25.48 12.74 19.80
N PRO A 183 -26.32 13.71 19.43
CA PRO A 183 -26.37 14.24 18.06
C PRO A 183 -25.10 14.98 17.61
N THR A 184 -24.13 15.21 18.50
CA THR A 184 -22.87 15.91 18.19
C THR A 184 -21.63 15.25 18.83
N GLY A 185 -21.76 14.05 19.39
CA GLY A 185 -20.76 13.49 20.30
C GLY A 185 -20.07 12.23 19.77
N PHE A 186 -18.75 12.16 19.98
CA PHE A 186 -17.98 10.94 19.88
C PHE A 186 -17.58 10.46 21.29
N ARG A 187 -17.71 9.15 21.55
CA ARG A 187 -17.19 8.53 22.77
C ARG A 187 -15.85 7.87 22.50
N TRP A 188 -14.95 7.89 23.48
CA TRP A 188 -13.67 7.19 23.42
C TRP A 188 -13.87 5.66 23.40
N LEU A 189 -13.03 4.96 22.63
CA LEU A 189 -12.99 3.50 22.54
C LEU A 189 -11.68 2.91 23.05
N ALA A 190 -10.56 3.40 22.51
CA ALA A 190 -9.26 2.77 22.69
C ALA A 190 -8.11 3.69 22.31
N ASN A 191 -6.93 3.43 22.89
CA ASN A 191 -5.65 3.94 22.42
C ASN A 191 -4.80 2.76 21.94
N ARG A 192 -4.07 2.90 20.83
CA ARG A 192 -3.18 1.85 20.30
C ARG A 192 -1.82 2.39 19.90
N GLU A 193 -0.79 1.75 20.42
CA GLU A 193 0.59 2.00 20.06
C GLU A 193 0.90 1.36 18.71
N HIS A 194 1.72 2.06 17.93
CA HIS A 194 2.21 1.57 16.65
C HIS A 194 3.48 0.75 16.86
N ASN A 195 3.61 -0.34 16.12
CA ASN A 195 4.86 -1.09 16.06
C ASN A 195 5.78 -0.55 14.96
N GLU A 196 6.93 -1.18 14.77
CA GLU A 196 7.93 -0.78 13.77
C GLU A 196 7.42 -0.83 12.32
N ALA A 197 6.39 -1.65 12.05
CA ALA A 197 5.73 -1.75 10.75
C ALA A 197 4.57 -0.74 10.58
N GLY A 198 4.29 0.09 11.59
CA GLY A 198 3.16 1.03 11.59
C GLY A 198 1.80 0.39 11.82
N LEU A 199 1.79 -0.86 12.25
CA LEU A 199 0.57 -1.59 12.59
C LEU A 199 0.25 -1.41 14.06
N VAL A 200 -1.02 -1.59 14.40
CA VAL A 200 -1.52 -1.60 15.77
C VAL A 200 -1.99 -3.00 16.14
N TYR A 201 -1.79 -3.40 17.39
CA TYR A 201 -2.44 -4.59 17.92
C TYR A 201 -3.95 -4.33 18.04
N PHE A 202 -4.76 -5.13 17.33
CA PHE A 202 -6.20 -5.10 17.51
C PHE A 202 -6.57 -5.84 18.80
N PRO A 203 -7.43 -5.29 19.66
CA PRO A 203 -7.74 -5.93 20.95
C PRO A 203 -8.44 -7.27 20.78
N ASP A 204 -8.19 -8.18 21.72
CA ASP A 204 -8.87 -9.49 21.72
C ASP A 204 -10.37 -9.36 22.04
N GLU A 205 -10.81 -8.30 22.72
CA GLU A 205 -12.23 -8.08 23.03
C GLU A 205 -12.58 -6.61 23.29
N LEU A 206 -13.82 -6.27 23.00
CA LEU A 206 -14.56 -5.11 23.49
C LEU A 206 -16.05 -5.51 23.65
N ASP A 207 -16.91 -4.61 24.14
CA ASP A 207 -18.35 -4.89 24.34
C ASP A 207 -19.12 -5.38 23.09
N PHE A 208 -18.51 -5.31 21.91
CA PHE A 208 -19.16 -5.55 20.62
C PHE A 208 -18.41 -6.44 19.64
N PHE A 209 -17.27 -6.98 20.04
CA PHE A 209 -16.63 -8.09 19.35
C PHE A 209 -15.71 -8.85 20.30
N SER A 210 -15.38 -10.07 19.90
CA SER A 210 -14.34 -10.87 20.54
C SER A 210 -13.33 -11.34 19.51
N ARG A 211 -12.28 -11.98 19.97
CA ARG A 211 -11.39 -12.79 19.16
C ARG A 211 -11.93 -14.21 19.03
N TYR A 212 -11.60 -14.87 17.92
CA TYR A 212 -11.63 -16.33 17.82
C TYR A 212 -10.28 -16.84 17.28
N SER A 213 -10.18 -18.15 17.08
CA SER A 213 -8.97 -18.85 16.63
C SER A 213 -7.87 -18.96 17.70
N THR A 214 -6.87 -19.78 17.39
CA THR A 214 -5.68 -19.94 18.24
C THR A 214 -4.73 -18.81 17.91
N LYS A 215 -4.07 -18.23 18.92
CA LYS A 215 -3.07 -17.19 18.68
C LYS A 215 -1.83 -17.78 18.02
N ASP A 216 -1.61 -17.42 16.77
CA ASP A 216 -0.43 -17.86 16.04
C ASP A 216 0.83 -17.29 16.67
N ALA A 217 1.80 -18.17 16.92
CA ALA A 217 3.05 -17.76 17.54
C ALA A 217 3.94 -16.94 16.59
N GLY A 218 3.72 -17.03 15.27
CA GLY A 218 4.66 -16.57 14.26
C GLY A 218 5.86 -17.52 14.12
N GLY A 219 6.92 -17.01 13.49
CA GLY A 219 8.20 -17.70 13.38
C GLY A 219 8.72 -17.83 11.94
N LYS A 220 9.72 -18.70 11.77
CA LYS A 220 10.40 -18.88 10.48
C LYS A 220 10.04 -20.20 9.83
N ASN A 221 9.61 -20.14 8.58
CA ASN A 221 9.34 -21.31 7.75
C ASN A 221 10.19 -21.23 6.48
N ASN A 222 11.04 -22.23 6.22
CA ASN A 222 11.95 -22.27 5.06
C ASN A 222 12.79 -20.98 4.85
N GLY A 223 13.17 -20.31 5.93
CA GLY A 223 13.95 -19.06 5.89
C GLY A 223 13.12 -17.78 5.69
N VAL A 224 11.81 -17.90 5.46
CA VAL A 224 10.86 -16.78 5.44
C VAL A 224 10.46 -16.46 6.88
N ASP A 225 10.48 -15.18 7.24
CA ASP A 225 10.08 -14.68 8.56
C ASP A 225 8.62 -14.22 8.54
N HIS A 226 7.76 -14.93 9.25
CA HIS A 226 6.33 -14.65 9.37
C HIS A 226 6.01 -13.77 10.59
N GLY A 227 7.01 -13.12 11.19
CA GLY A 227 6.80 -12.23 12.33
C GLY A 227 6.30 -12.98 13.56
N LYS A 228 5.51 -12.29 14.38
CA LYS A 228 4.89 -12.76 15.62
C LYS A 228 3.41 -12.39 15.65
N GLY A 229 2.58 -13.30 16.14
CA GLY A 229 1.15 -13.04 16.25
C GLY A 229 0.45 -13.00 14.90
N ASP A 230 -0.80 -12.55 14.97
CA ASP A 230 -1.83 -12.63 13.93
C ASP A 230 -2.93 -11.59 14.15
N HIS A 231 -2.68 -10.57 14.96
CA HIS A 231 -3.66 -9.57 15.38
C HIS A 231 -3.16 -8.15 15.19
N TYR A 232 -2.28 -7.96 14.20
CA TYR A 232 -1.77 -6.65 13.83
C TYR A 232 -2.47 -6.17 12.57
N ILE A 233 -2.92 -4.92 12.60
CA ILE A 233 -3.71 -4.34 11.52
C ILE A 233 -3.33 -2.88 11.30
N ASN A 234 -3.64 -2.37 10.11
CA ASN A 234 -3.44 -0.97 9.79
C ASN A 234 -4.33 -0.11 10.72
N PRO A 235 -3.82 0.98 11.30
CA PRO A 235 -4.56 1.84 12.22
C PRO A 235 -5.91 2.34 11.70
N LEU A 236 -6.02 2.65 10.41
CA LEU A 236 -7.26 3.06 9.75
C LEU A 236 -8.25 1.89 9.65
N VAL A 237 -7.75 0.69 9.35
CA VAL A 237 -8.56 -0.53 9.25
C VAL A 237 -9.08 -0.93 10.63
N ALA A 238 -8.30 -0.73 11.70
CA ALA A 238 -8.80 -0.88 13.08
C ALA A 238 -10.00 0.05 13.35
N ALA A 239 -9.95 1.32 12.90
CA ALA A 239 -11.08 2.24 13.03
C ALA A 239 -12.32 1.74 12.28
N ALA A 240 -12.13 1.22 11.06
CA ALA A 240 -13.19 0.64 10.26
C ALA A 240 -13.83 -0.58 10.93
N LEU A 241 -13.02 -1.48 11.50
CA LEU A 241 -13.52 -2.65 12.24
C LEU A 241 -14.29 -2.26 13.50
N PHE A 242 -13.81 -1.26 14.25
CA PHE A 242 -14.54 -0.74 15.41
C PHE A 242 -15.92 -0.21 15.02
N GLY A 243 -16.00 0.56 13.93
CA GLY A 243 -17.27 1.07 13.39
C GLY A 243 -18.21 -0.04 12.94
N LEU A 244 -17.70 -0.97 12.12
CA LEU A 244 -18.43 -2.13 11.62
C LEU A 244 -19.05 -2.94 12.77
N ALA A 245 -18.23 -3.36 13.73
CA ALA A 245 -18.68 -4.23 14.82
C ALA A 245 -19.68 -3.52 15.75
N ALA A 246 -19.50 -2.22 16.01
CA ALA A 246 -20.45 -1.44 16.80
C ALA A 246 -21.80 -1.30 16.09
N VAL A 247 -21.83 -1.00 14.78
CA VAL A 247 -23.08 -0.90 14.01
C VAL A 247 -23.78 -2.25 13.93
N LEU A 248 -23.05 -3.34 13.70
CA LEU A 248 -23.61 -4.69 13.67
C LEU A 248 -24.24 -5.09 15.00
N LYS A 249 -23.58 -4.79 16.12
CA LYS A 249 -24.14 -5.07 17.44
C LYS A 249 -25.38 -4.23 17.71
N ASP A 250 -25.29 -2.92 17.54
CA ASP A 250 -26.32 -1.99 18.01
C ASP A 250 -27.57 -2.02 17.14
N THR A 251 -27.42 -2.15 15.82
CA THR A 251 -28.53 -2.10 14.86
C THR A 251 -29.05 -3.49 14.50
N HIS A 252 -28.17 -4.50 14.47
CA HIS A 252 -28.51 -5.84 13.96
C HIS A 252 -28.43 -6.95 15.02
N GLY A 253 -27.95 -6.63 16.24
CA GLY A 253 -27.78 -7.63 17.30
C GLY A 253 -26.74 -8.71 16.97
N ILE A 254 -25.82 -8.42 16.04
CA ILE A 254 -24.76 -9.32 15.58
C ILE A 254 -23.48 -9.01 16.35
N HIS A 255 -22.95 -9.99 17.08
CA HIS A 255 -21.65 -9.87 17.76
C HIS A 255 -20.57 -10.50 16.88
N MET A 256 -19.56 -9.70 16.52
CA MET A 256 -18.47 -10.16 15.65
C MET A 256 -17.42 -10.94 16.45
N SER A 257 -16.76 -11.87 15.78
CA SER A 257 -15.57 -12.53 16.28
C SER A 257 -14.46 -12.42 15.23
N PHE A 258 -13.39 -11.69 15.53
CA PHE A 258 -12.26 -11.51 14.61
C PHE A 258 -11.16 -12.53 14.86
N GLY A 259 -10.58 -13.03 13.77
CA GLY A 259 -9.56 -14.06 13.77
C GLY A 259 -8.30 -13.48 13.17
N ASP A 260 -7.75 -14.19 12.18
CA ASP A 260 -6.42 -13.90 11.70
C ASP A 260 -6.39 -12.56 10.94
N MET A 261 -5.39 -11.76 11.28
CA MET A 261 -4.98 -10.50 10.66
C MET A 261 -3.50 -10.65 10.27
N SER A 262 -2.73 -9.57 10.14
CA SER A 262 -1.29 -9.71 9.92
C SER A 262 -0.54 -10.12 11.19
N ALA A 263 0.65 -10.67 10.98
CA ALA A 263 1.70 -10.68 11.99
C ALA A 263 2.25 -9.27 12.28
N ASP A 264 3.04 -9.13 13.35
CA ASP A 264 3.63 -7.85 13.78
C ASP A 264 4.43 -7.13 12.69
N ASN A 265 5.14 -7.87 11.85
CA ASN A 265 5.90 -7.33 10.73
C ASN A 265 5.05 -7.09 9.47
N GLY A 266 3.73 -7.28 9.54
CA GLY A 266 2.80 -7.11 8.43
C GLY A 266 2.76 -8.27 7.44
N SER A 267 3.42 -9.39 7.73
CA SER A 267 3.36 -10.60 6.89
C SER A 267 2.12 -11.46 7.19
N ASP A 268 1.87 -12.45 6.33
CA ASP A 268 0.84 -13.46 6.57
C ASP A 268 1.15 -14.20 7.89
N PRO A 269 0.17 -14.37 8.79
CA PRO A 269 0.39 -15.05 10.05
C PRO A 269 0.65 -16.54 9.80
N TRP A 270 1.44 -17.11 10.71
CA TRP A 270 1.88 -18.48 10.61
C TRP A 270 2.21 -19.06 11.98
N GLN A 271 2.06 -20.36 12.11
CA GLN A 271 2.60 -21.11 13.24
C GLN A 271 3.08 -22.50 12.84
N LYS A 272 4.04 -23.02 13.61
CA LYS A 272 4.68 -24.31 13.33
C LYS A 272 3.64 -25.45 13.29
N GLY A 273 3.61 -26.16 12.18
CA GLY A 273 2.71 -27.32 11.98
C GLY A 273 1.39 -26.98 11.27
N PHE A 274 1.16 -25.71 10.95
CA PHE A 274 0.00 -25.23 10.21
C PHE A 274 0.41 -24.63 8.87
N LYS A 275 -0.54 -24.54 7.93
CA LYS A 275 -0.30 -23.93 6.61
C LYS A 275 -0.35 -22.40 6.76
N ASP A 276 0.42 -21.69 5.94
CA ASP A 276 0.40 -20.23 5.90
C ASP A 276 -1.01 -19.70 5.56
N HIS A 277 -1.46 -18.69 6.29
CA HIS A 277 -2.75 -18.03 6.08
C HIS A 277 -2.56 -16.93 5.03
N LYS A 278 -2.49 -17.37 3.76
CA LYS A 278 -2.17 -16.50 2.62
C LYS A 278 -3.21 -15.38 2.47
N GLY A 279 -2.73 -14.15 2.33
CA GLY A 279 -3.57 -13.00 1.99
C GLY A 279 -3.87 -12.07 3.16
N HIS A 280 -3.19 -12.23 4.30
CA HIS A 280 -3.32 -11.35 5.46
C HIS A 280 -2.13 -10.42 5.67
N GLY A 281 -1.12 -10.49 4.82
CA GLY A 281 0.02 -9.58 4.86
C GLY A 281 0.91 -9.60 3.62
N HIS A 282 0.78 -10.61 2.76
CA HIS A 282 1.53 -10.66 1.50
C HIS A 282 0.92 -9.75 0.41
N SER A 283 1.70 -9.46 -0.64
CA SER A 283 1.26 -8.70 -1.82
C SER A 283 0.78 -7.27 -1.54
N GLY A 284 1.41 -6.58 -0.58
CA GLY A 284 1.10 -5.18 -0.27
C GLY A 284 -0.20 -4.98 0.52
N ARG A 285 -0.71 -6.05 1.15
CA ARG A 285 -1.93 -6.02 1.97
C ARG A 285 -1.68 -6.08 3.48
N SER A 286 -0.47 -5.77 3.92
CA SER A 286 -0.10 -5.68 5.34
C SER A 286 -1.11 -4.84 6.13
N GLY A 287 -1.80 -5.49 7.05
CA GLY A 287 -2.80 -4.92 7.93
C GLY A 287 -4.11 -4.53 7.27
N LEU A 288 -4.46 -5.07 6.10
CA LEU A 288 -5.69 -4.71 5.38
C LEU A 288 -6.78 -5.77 5.45
N ASP A 289 -6.47 -6.96 5.94
CA ASP A 289 -7.32 -8.14 5.85
C ASP A 289 -7.57 -8.76 7.22
N VAL A 290 -8.80 -9.23 7.42
CA VAL A 290 -9.20 -9.90 8.65
C VAL A 290 -10.17 -11.03 8.35
N ASP A 291 -9.93 -12.18 8.97
CA ASP A 291 -10.89 -13.25 9.01
C ASP A 291 -11.88 -13.02 10.15
N PHE A 292 -13.13 -13.37 9.89
CA PHE A 292 -14.17 -13.22 10.88
C PHE A 292 -15.09 -14.44 10.92
N ARG A 293 -15.60 -14.65 12.12
CA ARG A 293 -16.86 -15.30 12.38
C ARG A 293 -17.78 -14.27 13.02
N TYR A 294 -19.03 -14.62 13.18
CA TYR A 294 -19.89 -13.91 14.13
C TYR A 294 -20.60 -14.97 14.94
N ILE A 295 -21.19 -14.58 16.05
CA ILE A 295 -22.08 -15.43 16.84
C ILE A 295 -23.35 -14.61 17.07
N GLY A 296 -24.45 -15.04 16.45
CA GLY A 296 -25.76 -14.49 16.76
C GLY A 296 -26.19 -14.83 18.18
N LYS A 297 -27.11 -14.05 18.78
CA LYS A 297 -27.71 -14.36 20.10
C LYS A 297 -28.40 -15.72 20.16
N ASP A 298 -28.74 -16.28 19.00
CA ASP A 298 -29.33 -17.60 18.79
C ASP A 298 -28.28 -18.70 18.55
N SER A 299 -27.00 -18.41 18.73
CA SER A 299 -25.86 -19.30 18.41
C SER A 299 -25.78 -19.72 16.94
N LYS A 300 -26.53 -19.06 16.04
CA LYS A 300 -26.51 -19.32 14.59
C LYS A 300 -25.72 -18.24 13.90
N ALA A 301 -24.50 -18.60 13.53
CA ALA A 301 -23.63 -17.80 12.70
C ALA A 301 -22.41 -18.65 12.32
N PHE A 302 -22.37 -18.99 11.05
CA PHE A 302 -21.35 -19.84 10.44
C PHE A 302 -21.35 -19.50 8.95
N HIS A 303 -20.17 -19.40 8.35
CA HIS A 303 -20.02 -19.51 6.89
C HIS A 303 -19.78 -20.98 6.55
N GLY A 304 -20.32 -21.46 5.44
CA GLY A 304 -20.28 -22.86 4.99
C GLY A 304 -21.47 -23.19 4.10
N THR A 305 -21.52 -24.40 3.53
CA THR A 305 -22.61 -24.80 2.60
C THR A 305 -24.00 -24.58 3.21
N MET A 306 -25.01 -24.25 2.39
CA MET A 306 -26.39 -23.92 2.83
C MET A 306 -27.06 -24.98 3.73
N ASN A 307 -26.49 -26.18 3.83
CA ASN A 307 -27.03 -27.29 4.59
C ASN A 307 -26.57 -27.30 6.07
N SER A 308 -25.76 -26.34 6.51
CA SER A 308 -25.38 -26.21 7.93
C SER A 308 -26.53 -25.63 8.75
N ASN A 309 -26.91 -26.31 9.85
CA ASN A 309 -27.94 -25.84 10.78
C ASN A 309 -27.60 -24.52 11.49
N ASN A 310 -26.33 -24.09 11.42
CA ASN A 310 -25.82 -22.87 12.03
C ASN A 310 -25.66 -21.72 11.01
N PHE A 311 -25.97 -21.94 9.73
CA PHE A 311 -25.87 -20.92 8.69
C PHE A 311 -27.11 -20.03 8.66
N ASP A 312 -26.91 -18.71 8.74
CA ASP A 312 -27.98 -17.70 8.64
C ASP A 312 -27.67 -16.78 7.45
N HIS A 313 -28.40 -16.96 6.35
CA HIS A 313 -28.14 -16.24 5.09
C HIS A 313 -28.29 -14.72 5.27
N ALA A 314 -29.37 -14.28 5.92
CA ALA A 314 -29.67 -12.86 6.09
C ALA A 314 -28.63 -12.15 6.98
N LYS A 315 -28.17 -12.79 8.06
CA LYS A 315 -27.11 -12.21 8.90
C LYS A 315 -25.78 -12.14 8.15
N ASN A 316 -25.40 -13.18 7.41
CA ASN A 316 -24.18 -13.18 6.61
C ASN A 316 -24.18 -12.03 5.57
N GLU A 317 -25.27 -11.85 4.82
CA GLU A 317 -25.39 -10.73 3.86
C GLU A 317 -25.35 -9.37 4.56
N THR A 318 -25.97 -9.27 5.74
CA THR A 318 -25.94 -8.04 6.54
C THR A 318 -24.52 -7.66 6.92
N VAL A 319 -23.69 -8.62 7.34
CA VAL A 319 -22.28 -8.35 7.70
C VAL A 319 -21.53 -7.73 6.51
N PHE A 320 -21.58 -8.35 5.33
CA PHE A 320 -20.87 -7.82 4.16
C PHE A 320 -21.41 -6.46 3.70
N LYS A 321 -22.74 -6.26 3.75
CA LYS A 321 -23.36 -4.98 3.40
C LYS A 321 -22.92 -3.84 4.34
N VAL A 322 -22.87 -4.10 5.65
CA VAL A 322 -22.38 -3.09 6.61
C VAL A 322 -20.86 -2.90 6.44
N ALA A 323 -20.10 -3.97 6.19
CA ALA A 323 -18.66 -3.87 5.97
C ALA A 323 -18.29 -2.96 4.79
N GLN A 324 -19.05 -3.01 3.69
CA GLN A 324 -18.88 -2.08 2.56
C GLN A 324 -19.03 -0.60 2.96
N THR A 325 -19.91 -0.30 3.92
CA THR A 325 -20.11 1.07 4.42
C THR A 325 -18.85 1.60 5.11
N PHE A 326 -18.05 0.71 5.68
CA PHE A 326 -16.79 1.05 6.34
C PHE A 326 -15.55 0.88 5.45
N GLY A 327 -15.71 0.59 4.16
CA GLY A 327 -14.59 0.51 3.20
C GLY A 327 -14.05 -0.90 2.92
N PHE A 328 -14.72 -1.95 3.43
CA PHE A 328 -14.38 -3.34 3.12
C PHE A 328 -15.05 -3.79 1.83
N THR A 329 -14.29 -3.83 0.74
CA THR A 329 -14.79 -4.18 -0.61
C THR A 329 -14.12 -5.41 -1.20
N GLU A 330 -12.99 -5.84 -0.65
CA GLU A 330 -12.24 -7.03 -1.09
C GLU A 330 -12.63 -8.25 -0.25
N ASN A 331 -13.93 -8.53 -0.15
CA ASN A 331 -14.45 -9.53 0.79
C ASN A 331 -14.57 -10.92 0.16
N TYR A 332 -14.26 -11.97 0.92
CA TYR A 332 -14.41 -13.37 0.49
C TYR A 332 -15.43 -14.15 1.30
N ARG A 333 -16.04 -15.11 0.61
CA ARG A 333 -16.98 -16.07 1.15
C ARG A 333 -16.70 -17.47 0.59
N GLY A 334 -17.17 -18.50 1.30
CA GLY A 334 -17.16 -19.89 0.82
C GLY A 334 -18.20 -20.15 -0.26
N SER A 335 -18.61 -21.39 -0.46
CA SER A 335 -19.45 -21.82 -1.60
C SER A 335 -20.83 -21.13 -1.74
N VAL A 336 -21.40 -20.59 -0.65
CA VAL A 336 -22.74 -19.96 -0.66
C VAL A 336 -22.70 -18.56 -1.29
N SER A 337 -23.62 -18.28 -2.21
CA SER A 337 -23.75 -16.94 -2.80
C SER A 337 -24.34 -15.95 -1.81
N LEU A 338 -23.58 -14.88 -1.55
CA LEU A 338 -23.93 -13.76 -0.68
C LEU A 338 -23.56 -12.45 -1.39
N SER A 339 -24.41 -11.44 -1.29
CA SER A 339 -24.09 -10.12 -1.83
C SER A 339 -22.91 -9.49 -1.10
N GLY A 340 -22.04 -8.80 -1.84
CA GLY A 340 -20.94 -8.02 -1.29
C GLY A 340 -19.65 -8.79 -0.96
N ALA A 341 -19.56 -10.07 -1.36
CA ALA A 341 -18.34 -10.87 -1.26
C ALA A 341 -18.16 -11.82 -2.46
N ARG A 342 -16.91 -12.04 -2.88
CA ARG A 342 -16.56 -12.98 -3.97
C ARG A 342 -16.31 -14.39 -3.42
N TYR A 343 -16.54 -15.39 -4.27
CA TYR A 343 -16.19 -16.78 -3.95
C TYR A 343 -14.67 -16.91 -3.89
N GLU A 344 -14.17 -17.52 -2.81
CA GLU A 344 -12.79 -17.98 -2.72
C GLU A 344 -12.77 -19.36 -2.03
N ALA A 345 -11.94 -20.27 -2.52
CA ALA A 345 -11.86 -21.60 -1.92
C ALA A 345 -11.29 -21.50 -0.49
N GLY A 346 -11.74 -22.38 0.41
CA GLY A 346 -11.24 -22.42 1.80
C GLY A 346 -11.95 -21.51 2.80
N HIS A 347 -12.92 -20.70 2.36
CA HIS A 347 -13.72 -19.80 3.22
C HIS A 347 -15.09 -20.40 3.61
N ASP A 348 -15.15 -21.72 3.76
CA ASP A 348 -16.39 -22.45 4.09
C ASP A 348 -16.63 -22.57 5.61
N ASP A 349 -15.83 -21.92 6.45
CA ASP A 349 -15.98 -21.92 7.92
C ASP A 349 -15.70 -20.55 8.57
N HIS A 350 -15.37 -19.54 7.77
CA HIS A 350 -15.14 -18.14 8.15
C HIS A 350 -15.46 -17.22 6.96
N GLY A 351 -15.66 -15.93 7.22
CA GLY A 351 -15.66 -14.91 6.19
C GLY A 351 -14.36 -14.12 6.21
N HIS A 352 -14.06 -13.42 5.12
CA HIS A 352 -12.88 -12.57 5.01
C HIS A 352 -13.30 -11.15 4.64
N LEU A 353 -12.78 -10.16 5.36
CA LEU A 353 -12.97 -8.75 5.04
C LEU A 353 -11.64 -8.15 4.60
N GLY A 354 -11.59 -7.70 3.35
CA GLY A 354 -10.45 -6.99 2.80
C GLY A 354 -10.76 -5.51 2.64
N PHE A 355 -9.97 -4.66 3.29
CA PHE A 355 -10.11 -3.22 3.19
C PHE A 355 -9.63 -2.70 1.83
N SER A 356 -10.32 -1.70 1.31
CA SER A 356 -9.95 -1.06 0.05
C SER A 356 -8.68 -0.23 0.19
N LEU A 357 -7.78 -0.31 -0.79
CA LEU A 357 -6.60 0.56 -0.88
C LEU A 357 -6.95 2.02 -1.17
N LYS A 358 -8.17 2.30 -1.65
CA LYS A 358 -8.65 3.65 -1.99
C LYS A 358 -10.03 3.89 -1.37
N PRO A 359 -10.13 3.96 -0.03
CA PRO A 359 -11.41 4.12 0.64
C PRO A 359 -12.00 5.50 0.34
N THR A 360 -13.27 5.55 -0.06
CA THR A 360 -13.98 6.81 -0.39
C THR A 360 -14.63 7.45 0.83
N ASN A 361 -14.68 6.74 1.96
CA ASN A 361 -15.32 7.12 3.22
C ASN A 361 -14.35 7.74 4.25
N VAL A 362 -13.12 8.07 3.85
CA VAL A 362 -12.08 8.58 4.76
C VAL A 362 -11.79 10.04 4.49
N VAL A 363 -11.78 10.84 5.55
CA VAL A 363 -11.57 12.30 5.50
C VAL A 363 -10.36 12.65 6.37
N TYR A 364 -9.33 13.22 5.77
CA TYR A 364 -8.14 13.70 6.50
C TYR A 364 -8.32 15.18 6.85
N ARG A 365 -7.99 15.57 8.09
CA ARG A 365 -8.12 16.94 8.61
C ARG A 365 -6.88 17.45 9.30
#